data_AF-A0A3D2ML39-F1
#
_entry.id   AF-A0A3D2ML39-F1
#
_cell.length_a   1.000
_cell.length_b   1.000
_cell.length_c   1.000
_cell.angle_alpha   90.00
_cell.angle_beta   90.00
_cell.angle_gamma   90.00
#
_symmetry.space_group_name_H-M   'P 1'
#
loop_
_entity.id
_entity.type
_entity.pdbx_description
1 polymer ?
#
loop_
_entity_poly.entity_id
_entity_poly.type
_entity_poly.pdbx_seq_one_letter_code
_entity_poly.pdbx_strand_id
1 'polypeptide(L)' 'MKDSISKLIVVLGPTASGKSSLGISLAQRFHGEVVSADSRQVYR' A
#
# COMPACT_ATOMS: atom_id res chain seq x y z
N MET A 1 10.61 25.46 11.07
CA MET A 1 9.69 24.31 11.20
C MET A 1 10.22 23.20 10.33
N LYS A 2 10.45 22.01 10.87
CA LYS A 2 10.92 20.86 10.09
C LYS A 2 9.65 20.13 9.64
N ASP A 3 9.29 20.22 8.38
CA ASP A 3 8.18 19.44 7.84
C ASP A 3 8.53 17.95 8.00
N SER A 4 7.87 17.27 8.93
CA SER A 4 8.09 15.84 9.15
C SER A 4 7.37 15.07 8.05
N ILE A 5 8.13 14.56 7.08
CA ILE A 5 7.59 13.70 6.03
C ILE A 5 7.09 12.39 6.65
N SER A 6 5.83 12.05 6.38
CA SER A 6 5.25 10.77 6.79
C SER A 6 5.92 9.63 6.01
N LYS A 7 6.28 8.55 6.71
CA LYS A 7 6.86 7.37 6.06
C LYS A 7 5.80 6.67 5.21
N LEU A 8 6.16 6.33 3.97
CA LEU A 8 5.29 5.64 3.03
C LEU A 8 5.97 4.36 2.56
N ILE A 9 5.24 3.25 2.56
CA ILE A 9 5.66 1.97 1.98
C ILE A 9 4.91 1.78 0.66
N VAL A 10 5.63 1.50 -0.42
CA VAL A 10 5.07 1.26 -1.74
C VAL A 10 5.33 -0.19 -2.14
N VAL A 11 4.27 -0.96 -2.39
CA VAL A 11 4.36 -2.37 -2.80
C VAL A 11 4.07 -2.48 -4.30
N LEU A 12 5.12 -2.71 -5.09
CA LEU A 12 5.05 -2.83 -6.55
C LEU A 12 5.18 -4.28 -7.01
N GLY A 13 4.85 -4.55 -8.28
CA GLY A 13 4.98 -5.88 -8.89
C GLY A 13 3.84 -6.22 -9.89
N PRO A 14 4.00 -7.30 -10.67
CA PRO A 14 3.04 -7.69 -11.71
C PRO A 14 1.68 -8.13 -11.14
N THR A 15 0.64 -8.14 -11.96
CA THR A 15 -0.69 -8.68 -11.57
C THR A 15 -0.56 -10.11 -11.07
N ALA A 16 -1.35 -10.47 -10.05
CA ALA A 16 -1.34 -11.78 -9.38
C ALA A 16 -0.04 -12.16 -8.63
N SER A 17 0.92 -11.26 -8.44
CA SER A 17 2.17 -11.54 -7.70
C SER A 17 2.05 -11.54 -6.16
N GLY A 18 0.84 -11.53 -5.60
CA GLY A 18 0.63 -11.54 -4.14
C GLY A 18 0.74 -10.18 -3.42
N LYS A 19 0.80 -9.06 -4.15
CA LYS A 19 0.94 -7.71 -3.55
C LYS A 19 -0.11 -7.38 -2.50
N SER A 20 -1.37 -7.73 -2.74
CA SER A 20 -2.46 -7.47 -1.79
C SER A 20 -2.24 -8.20 -0.47
N SER A 21 -1.81 -9.47 -0.52
CA SER A 21 -1.49 -10.24 0.69
C SER A 21 -0.33 -9.61 1.46
N LEU A 22 0.72 -9.17 0.77
CA LEU A 22 1.86 -8.50 1.40
C LEU A 22 1.47 -7.16 2.02
N GLY A 23 0.67 -6.34 1.30
CA GLY A 23 0.18 -5.06 1.79
C GLY A 23 -0.63 -5.17 3.07
N ILE A 24 -1.52 -6.17 3.16
CA ILE A 24 -2.31 -6.45 4.37
C ILE A 24 -1.40 -6.83 5.54
N SER A 25 -0.44 -7.74 5.34
CA SER A 25 0.49 -8.16 6.39
C SER A 25 1.36 -6.99 6.89
N LEU A 26 1.78 -6.09 6.00
CA LEU A 26 2.54 -4.88 6.37
C LEU A 26 1.68 -3.89 7.16
N ALA A 27 0.44 -3.66 6.73
CA ALA A 27 -0.50 -2.79 7.44
C ALA A 27 -0.76 -3.29 8.86
N GLN A 28 -0.99 -4.59 9.05
CA GLN A 28 -1.14 -5.20 10.37
C GLN A 28 0.12 -5.05 11.23
N ARG A 29 1.31 -5.27 10.66
CA ARG A 29 2.59 -5.17 11.38
C ARG A 29 2.92 -3.76 11.84
N PHE A 30 2.60 -2.75 11.03
CA PHE A 30 2.95 -1.35 11.30
C PHE A 30 1.77 -0.53 11.84
N HIS A 31 0.63 -1.16 12.11
CA HIS A 31 -0.61 -0.48 12.45
C HIS A 31 -0.97 0.65 11.45
N GLY A 32 -0.75 0.35 10.17
CA GLY A 32 -1.00 1.27 9.06
C GLY A 32 -2.24 0.91 8.26
N GLU A 33 -2.45 1.65 7.18
CA GLU A 33 -3.60 1.48 6.28
C GLU A 33 -3.11 1.12 4.86
N VAL A 34 -3.92 0.36 4.13
CA VAL A 34 -3.66 0.04 2.72
C VAL A 34 -4.47 0.98 1.83
N VAL A 35 -3.78 1.66 0.92
CA VAL A 35 -4.41 2.45 -0.15
C VAL A 35 -4.20 1.72 -1.47
N SER A 36 -5.29 1.45 -2.21
CA SER A 36 -5.17 0.86 -3.55
C SER A 36 -4.59 1.88 -4.52
N ALA A 37 -3.55 1.47 -5.26
CA ALA A 37 -2.93 2.25 -6.33
C ALA A 37 -3.17 1.60 -7.71
N ASP A 38 -4.22 0.77 -7.85
CA ASP A 38 -4.62 0.16 -9.10
C ASP A 38 -5.65 1.04 -9.82
N SER A 39 -5.28 1.57 -10.99
CA SER A 39 -6.14 2.47 -11.77
C SER A 39 -7.41 1.81 -12.32
N ARG A 40 -7.51 0.47 -12.32
CA ARG A 40 -8.68 -0.26 -12.79
C ARG A 40 -9.67 -0.56 -11.65
N GLN A 41 -9.20 -0.68 -10.40
CA GLN A 41 -10.05 -0.97 -9.24
C GLN A 41 -10.94 0.21 -8.79
N VAL A 42 -10.72 1.40 -9.33
CA VAL A 42 -11.52 2.60 -8.99
C VAL A 42 -12.87 2.67 -9.72
N TYR A 43 -13.06 1.90 -10.80
CA TYR A 43 -14.28 1.90 -11.60
C TYR A 43 -15.32 0.88 -11.09
N ARG A 44 -16.61 1.23 -11.18
CA ARG A 44 -17.77 0.38 -10.82
C ARG A 44 -18.63 0.09 -12.04
#